data_AF-T1HE37-F1
#
_entry.id   AF-T1HE37-F1
#
_cell.length_a   1.000
_cell.length_b   1.000
_cell.length_c   1.000
_cell.angle_alpha   90.00
_cell.angle_beta   90.00
_cell.angle_gamma   90.00
#
_symmetry.space_group_name_H-M   'P 1'
#
loop_
_entity.id
_entity.type
_entity.pdbx_description
1 polymer ?
#
loop_
_entity_poly.entity_id
_entity_poly.type
_entity_poly.pdbx_seq_one_letter_code
_entity_poly.pdbx_strand_id
1 'polypeptide(L)'
;MDVAFINPANVVFVYMLVRELVHGDEVESEPQLQAVVLTCLYLSYSYMGNEISYPLKPFLVEESKERFWDRCLLIVNSLSRSMLRINSEPAFFTEIFTELKACGSNGANLPPTSAA
;
A
#
# COMPACT_ATOMS: atom_id res chain seq x y z
N MET A 1 19.02 17.22 -2.47
CA MET A 1 18.49 16.22 -3.43
C MET A 1 17.15 15.79 -2.89
N ASP A 2 16.09 15.90 -3.68
CA ASP A 2 14.77 15.40 -3.30
C ASP A 2 14.89 13.91 -2.97
N VAL A 3 14.59 13.55 -1.71
CA VAL A 3 14.59 12.16 -1.28
C VAL A 3 13.37 11.51 -1.93
N ALA A 4 13.61 10.54 -2.81
CA ALA A 4 12.54 9.75 -3.38
C ALA A 4 11.76 9.06 -2.24
N PHE A 5 10.43 9.20 -2.26
CA PHE A 5 9.55 8.61 -1.24
C PHE A 5 9.72 7.09 -1.15
N ILE A 6 10.00 6.43 -2.28
CA ILE A 6 10.18 4.99 -2.35
C ILE A 6 11.52 4.61 -1.71
N ASN A 7 11.46 4.21 -0.45
CA ASN A 7 12.54 3.61 0.32
C ASN A 7 12.00 2.37 1.06
N PRO A 8 12.87 1.51 1.63
CA PRO A 8 12.42 0.28 2.27
C PRO A 8 11.33 0.47 3.35
N ALA A 9 11.46 1.48 4.22
CA ALA A 9 10.48 1.72 5.28
C ALA A 9 9.12 2.16 4.74
N ASN A 10 9.11 3.03 3.74
CA ASN A 10 7.87 3.51 3.13
C ASN A 10 7.17 2.41 2.32
N VAL A 11 7.92 1.48 1.71
CA VAL A 11 7.33 0.30 1.06
C VAL A 11 6.65 -0.62 2.07
N VAL A 12 7.23 -0.81 3.26
CA VAL A 12 6.60 -1.56 4.36
C VAL A 12 5.29 -0.88 4.79
N PHE A 13 5.29 0.44 4.90
CA PHE A 13 4.09 1.21 5.22
C PHE A 13 3.00 1.06 4.15
N VAL A 14 3.35 1.18 2.87
CA VAL A 14 2.40 0.98 1.75
C VAL A 14 1.83 -0.43 1.78
N TYR A 15 2.68 -1.46 1.97
CA TYR A 15 2.24 -2.85 2.07
C TYR A 15 1.23 -3.07 3.21
N MET A 16 1.48 -2.47 4.37
CA MET A 16 0.56 -2.53 5.52
C MET A 16 -0.83 -1.99 5.20
N LEU A 17 -0.92 -0.94 4.37
CA LEU A 17 -2.22 -0.42 3.92
C LEU A 17 -2.87 -1.33 2.86
N VAL A 18 -2.09 -1.74 1.85
CA VAL A 18 -2.60 -2.52 0.71
C VAL A 18 -3.14 -3.88 1.16
N ARG A 19 -2.45 -4.57 2.07
CA ARG A 19 -2.85 -5.92 2.51
C ARG A 19 -4.20 -5.96 3.23
N GLU A 20 -4.63 -4.84 3.83
CA GLU A 20 -5.91 -4.72 4.55
C GLU A 20 -7.06 -4.30 3.62
N LEU A 21 -6.76 -3.89 2.39
CA LEU A 21 -7.78 -3.49 1.39
C LEU A 21 -7.89 -4.46 0.22
N VAL A 22 -6.88 -5.29 0.00
CA VAL A 22 -6.83 -6.24 -1.11
C VAL A 22 -6.93 -7.63 -0.53
N HIS A 23 -8.16 -8.14 -0.41
CA HIS A 23 -8.43 -9.48 0.09
C HIS A 23 -8.82 -10.41 -1.07
N GLY A 24 -7.95 -11.37 -1.40
CA GLY A 24 -8.25 -12.48 -2.33
C GLY A 24 -9.03 -12.06 -3.59
N ASP A 25 -10.19 -12.68 -3.77
CA ASP A 25 -11.06 -12.52 -4.96
C ASP A 25 -11.92 -11.24 -4.96
N GLU A 26 -11.78 -10.34 -3.99
CA GLU A 26 -12.58 -9.09 -3.91
C GLU A 26 -12.18 -8.04 -4.97
N VAL A 27 -11.02 -8.21 -5.60
CA VAL A 27 -10.55 -7.34 -6.67
C VAL A 27 -10.97 -7.91 -8.02
N GLU A 28 -11.95 -7.29 -8.64
CA GLU A 28 -12.60 -7.77 -9.87
C GLU A 28 -11.82 -7.40 -11.14
N SER A 29 -10.89 -6.44 -11.06
CA SER A 29 -10.15 -5.96 -12.23
C SER A 29 -8.81 -5.26 -11.91
N GLU A 30 -7.89 -5.26 -12.87
CA GLU A 30 -6.61 -4.52 -12.78
C GLU A 30 -6.79 -3.02 -12.50
N PRO A 31 -7.73 -2.28 -13.15
CA PRO A 31 -7.96 -0.87 -12.85
C PRO A 31 -8.44 -0.63 -11.41
N GLN A 32 -9.26 -1.54 -10.88
CA GLN A 32 -9.70 -1.46 -9.48
C GLN A 32 -8.52 -1.66 -8.53
N LEU A 33 -7.65 -2.64 -8.81
CA LEU A 33 -6.42 -2.85 -8.04
C LEU A 33 -5.53 -1.61 -8.06
N GLN A 34 -5.31 -1.06 -9.26
CA GLN A 34 -4.49 0.13 -9.46
C GLN A 34 -5.04 1.32 -8.66
N ALA A 35 -6.36 1.53 -8.67
CA ALA A 35 -7.02 2.57 -7.88
C ALA A 35 -6.78 2.41 -6.38
N VAL A 36 -6.95 1.19 -5.84
CA VAL A 36 -6.72 0.90 -4.42
C VAL A 36 -5.26 1.13 -4.04
N VAL A 37 -4.32 0.62 -4.83
CA VAL A 37 -2.88 0.77 -4.59
C VAL A 37 -2.46 2.24 -4.64
N LEU A 38 -2.96 3.02 -5.60
CA LEU A 38 -2.65 4.45 -5.70
C LEU A 38 -3.29 5.27 -4.59
N THR A 39 -4.48 4.90 -4.11
CA THR A 39 -5.06 5.53 -2.91
C THR A 39 -4.19 5.25 -1.68
N CYS A 40 -3.71 4.02 -1.48
CA CYS A 40 -2.77 3.68 -0.40
C CYS A 40 -1.45 4.46 -0.52
N LEU A 41 -0.92 4.56 -1.75
CA LEU A 41 0.29 5.30 -2.02
C LEU A 41 0.10 6.79 -1.72
N TYR A 42 -1.00 7.40 -2.15
CA TYR A 42 -1.32 8.80 -1.86
C TYR A 42 -1.34 9.07 -0.35
N LEU A 43 -2.05 8.25 0.43
CA LEU A 43 -2.07 8.39 1.89
C LEU A 43 -0.70 8.18 2.52
N SER A 44 0.11 7.28 1.97
CA SER A 44 1.48 7.05 2.44
C SER A 44 2.36 8.28 2.19
N TYR A 45 2.25 8.92 1.02
CA TYR A 45 2.86 10.21 0.75
C TYR A 45 2.37 11.28 1.74
N SER A 46 1.05 11.38 1.96
CA SER A 46 0.48 12.36 2.87
C SER A 46 0.90 12.17 4.34
N TYR A 47 1.17 10.93 4.77
CA TYR A 47 1.51 10.62 6.17
C TYR A 47 3.01 10.54 6.44
N MET A 48 3.78 9.86 5.58
CA MET A 48 5.22 9.60 5.74
C MET A 48 6.10 10.54 4.89
N GLY A 49 5.50 11.37 4.03
CA GLY A 49 6.22 12.28 3.15
C GLY A 49 6.82 13.47 3.88
N ASN A 50 7.91 14.01 3.33
CA ASN A 50 8.59 15.18 3.88
C ASN A 50 7.96 16.51 3.42
N GLU A 51 7.17 16.49 2.35
CA GLU A 51 6.52 17.69 1.81
C GLU A 51 5.19 17.93 2.52
N ILE A 52 4.83 19.21 2.65
CA ILE A 52 3.57 19.62 3.28
C ILE A 52 2.33 19.17 2.49
N SER A 53 2.47 18.89 1.21
CA SER A 53 1.37 18.45 0.35
C SER A 53 1.87 17.76 -0.91
N TYR A 54 1.04 16.88 -1.45
CA TYR A 54 1.28 16.18 -2.71
C TYR A 54 0.08 16.35 -3.65
N PRO A 55 0.29 16.62 -4.95
CA PRO A 55 -0.81 16.80 -5.90
C PRO A 55 -1.58 15.48 -6.09
N LEU A 56 -2.90 15.56 -6.24
CA LEU A 56 -3.75 14.38 -6.45
C LEU A 56 -3.58 13.72 -7.83
N LYS A 57 -3.29 14.52 -8.86
CA LYS A 57 -3.30 14.09 -10.28
C LYS A 57 -2.54 12.78 -10.57
N PRO A 58 -1.35 12.51 -9.98
CA PRO A 58 -0.61 11.27 -10.22
C PRO A 58 -1.28 10.01 -9.64
N PHE A 59 -2.17 10.16 -8.66
CA PHE A 59 -2.78 9.05 -7.90
C PHE A 59 -4.22 8.75 -8.32
N LEU A 60 -4.86 9.65 -9.06
CA LEU A 60 -6.24 9.51 -9.50
C LEU A 60 -6.29 8.88 -10.89
N VAL A 61 -6.61 7.58 -10.94
CA VAL A 61 -6.79 6.81 -12.18
C VAL A 61 -8.26 6.55 -12.53
N GLU A 62 -9.18 6.81 -11.60
CA GLU A 62 -10.63 6.69 -11.85
C GLU A 62 -11.24 8.02 -12.27
N GLU A 63 -12.35 7.93 -13.00
CA GLU A 63 -13.16 9.08 -13.40
C GLU A 63 -13.83 9.77 -12.19
N SER A 64 -14.25 8.99 -11.20
CA SER A 64 -14.94 9.51 -10.00
C SER A 64 -13.94 9.86 -8.90
N LYS A 65 -13.78 11.15 -8.64
CA LYS A 65 -13.02 11.68 -7.49
C LYS A 65 -13.64 11.31 -6.15
N GLU A 66 -14.96 11.19 -6.09
CA GLU A 66 -15.68 10.87 -4.86
C GLU A 66 -15.28 9.49 -4.35
N ARG A 67 -15.22 8.49 -5.25
CA ARG A 67 -14.76 7.13 -4.90
C ARG A 67 -13.35 7.11 -4.32
N PHE A 68 -12.45 7.94 -4.85
CA PHE A 68 -11.11 8.09 -4.30
C PHE A 68 -11.14 8.61 -2.86
N TRP A 69 -11.90 9.67 -2.60
CA TRP A 69 -11.99 10.26 -1.27
C TRP A 69 -12.73 9.37 -0.26
N ASP A 70 -13.78 8.67 -0.68
CA ASP A 70 -14.48 7.69 0.15
C ASP A 70 -13.52 6.58 0.62
N ARG A 71 -12.68 6.06 -0.30
CA ARG A 71 -11.63 5.10 0.08
C ARG A 71 -10.59 5.72 1.00
N CYS A 72 -10.16 6.96 0.77
CA CYS A 72 -9.25 7.65 1.70
C CYS A 72 -9.83 7.69 3.13
N LEU A 73 -11.10 8.08 3.27
CA LEU A 73 -11.77 8.15 4.57
C LEU A 73 -11.91 6.76 5.21
N LEU A 74 -12.26 5.74 4.43
CA LEU A 74 -12.33 4.36 4.89
C LEU A 74 -10.99 3.88 5.46
N ILE A 75 -9.89 4.14 4.75
CA ILE A 75 -8.53 3.74 5.16
C ILE A 75 -8.13 4.45 6.44
N VAL A 76 -8.30 5.78 6.49
CA VAL A 76 -7.93 6.56 7.69
C VAL A 76 -8.74 6.10 8.91
N ASN A 77 -10.05 5.87 8.73
CA ASN A 77 -10.91 5.43 9.82
C ASN A 77 -10.54 4.03 10.34
N SER A 78 -10.16 3.10 9.45
CA SER A 78 -9.84 1.72 9.81
C SER A 78 -8.38 1.52 10.26
N LEU A 79 -7.43 2.20 9.62
CA LEU A 79 -5.98 1.92 9.76
C LEU A 79 -5.18 3.01 10.45
N SER A 80 -5.76 4.15 10.83
CA SER A 80 -5.03 5.24 11.51
C SER A 80 -4.26 4.77 12.76
N ARG A 81 -4.82 3.82 13.52
CA ARG A 81 -4.12 3.20 14.65
C ARG A 81 -2.86 2.45 14.21
N SER A 82 -2.95 1.63 13.17
CA SER A 82 -1.82 0.88 12.61
C SER A 82 -0.77 1.81 11.99
N MET A 83 -1.21 2.89 11.34
CA MET A 83 -0.34 3.93 10.77
C MET A 83 0.50 4.63 11.86
N LEU A 84 -0.08 4.91 13.03
CA LEU A 84 0.67 5.42 14.17
C LEU A 84 1.56 4.33 14.76
N ARG A 85 1.00 3.14 14.97
CA ARG A 85 1.65 2.00 15.63
C ARG A 85 2.95 1.59 14.94
N ILE A 86 2.97 1.56 13.61
CA ILE A 86 4.17 1.18 12.85
C ILE A 86 5.34 2.17 13.03
N ASN A 87 5.02 3.42 13.36
CA ASN A 87 6.01 4.44 13.67
C ASN A 87 6.44 4.44 15.14
N SER A 88 5.55 4.07 16.06
CA SER A 88 5.82 4.08 17.50
C SER A 88 6.38 2.76 18.05
N GLU A 89 6.12 1.63 17.39
CA GLU A 89 6.48 0.28 17.85
C GLU A 89 7.44 -0.41 16.85
N PRO A 90 8.76 -0.45 17.13
CA PRO A 90 9.72 -1.12 16.26
C PRO A 90 9.45 -2.61 16.05
N ALA A 91 8.85 -3.27 17.05
CA ALA A 91 8.44 -4.68 16.95
C ALA A 91 7.36 -4.87 15.88
N PHE A 92 6.35 -3.98 15.84
CA PHE A 92 5.30 -4.03 14.84
C PHE A 92 5.87 -3.76 13.44
N PHE A 93 6.76 -2.77 13.26
CA PHE A 93 7.45 -2.58 11.98
C PHE A 93 8.19 -3.84 11.52
N THR A 94 8.90 -4.50 12.44
CA THR A 94 9.67 -5.72 12.13
C THR A 94 8.79 -6.89 11.72
N GLU A 95 7.61 -7.02 12.34
CA GLU A 95 6.57 -7.99 11.97
C GLU A 95 6.11 -7.77 10.52
N ILE A 96 5.63 -6.56 10.20
CA ILE A 96 5.15 -6.21 8.85
C ILE A 96 6.26 -6.37 7.80
N PHE A 97 7.49 -5.94 8.11
CA PHE A 97 8.63 -6.12 7.21
C PHE A 97 8.96 -7.58 6.95
N THR A 98 8.80 -8.43 7.96
CA THR A 98 9.03 -9.88 7.82
C THR A 98 7.96 -10.53 6.97
N GLU A 99 6.70 -10.16 7.16
CA GLU A 99 5.58 -10.60 6.32
C GLU A 99 5.79 -10.22 4.86
N LEU A 100 6.15 -8.96 4.58
CA LEU A 100 6.42 -8.49 3.22
C LEU A 100 7.51 -9.32 2.52
N LYS A 101 8.59 -9.65 3.24
CA LYS A 101 9.65 -10.52 2.70
C LYS A 101 9.16 -11.93 2.38
N ALA A 102 8.22 -12.47 3.16
CA ALA A 102 7.66 -13.79 2.92
C ALA A 102 6.85 -13.86 1.61
N CYS A 103 6.16 -12.78 1.24
CA CYS A 103 5.46 -12.68 -0.06
C CYS A 103 6.39 -12.92 -1.26
N GLY A 104 7.61 -12.37 -1.21
CA GLY A 104 8.63 -12.58 -2.25
C GLY A 104 9.21 -14.00 -2.28
N SER A 105 9.16 -14.72 -1.16
CA SER A 105 9.68 -16.09 -1.05
C SER A 105 8.67 -17.14 -1.55
N ASN A 106 7.37 -16.88 -1.38
CA ASN A 106 6.31 -17.79 -1.84
C ASN A 106 6.15 -17.84 -3.37
N GLY A 107 6.62 -16.84 -4.11
CA GLY A 107 6.61 -16.82 -5.58
C GLY A 107 7.67 -17.73 -6.23
N ALA A 108 8.64 -18.24 -5.47
CA ALA A 108 9.72 -19.10 -5.99
C ALA A 108 9.36 -20.60 -6.02
N ASN A 109 8.16 -20.98 -5.55
CA ASN A 109 7.69 -22.36 -5.47
C ASN A 109 6.69 -22.73 -6.59
N LEU A 110 6.81 -22.11 -7.77
CA LEU A 110 6.13 -22.62 -8.97
C LEU A 110 6.73 -23.98 -9.34
N PRO A 111 5.93 -25.05 -9.49
CA PRO A 111 6.44 -26.31 -10.00
C PRO A 111 7.01 -26.08 -11.40
N PRO A 112 8.10 -26.78 -11.80
CA PRO A 112 8.59 -26.68 -13.16
C PRO A 112 7.46 -27.09 -14.09
N THR A 113 7.10 -26.20 -15.02
CA THR A 113 6.20 -26.53 -16.12
C THR A 113 6.81 -27.72 -16.85
N SER A 114 6.15 -28.88 -16.77
CA SER A 114 6.53 -30.02 -17.61
C SER A 114 6.30 -29.61 -19.06
N ALA A 115 7.37 -29.29 -19.77
CA ALA A 115 7.35 -29.17 -21.22
C ALA A 115 6.95 -30.55 -21.80
N ALA A 116 6.09 -30.47 -22.81
CA ALA A 116 5.51 -31.58 -23.56
C ALA A 116 6.54 -32.56 -24.15
#